data_AF-A0A436C3Y7-F1
#
_entry.id   AF-A0A436C3Y7-F1
#
_cell.length_a   1.000
_cell.length_b   1.000
_cell.length_c   1.000
_cell.angle_alpha   90.00
_cell.angle_beta   90.00
_cell.angle_gamma   90.00
#
_symmetry.space_group_name_H-M   'P 1'
#
loop_
_entity.id
_entity.type
_entity.pdbx_description
1 polymer ?
#
loop_
_entity_poly.entity_id
_entity_poly.type
_entity_poly.pdbx_seq_one_letter_code
_entity_poly.pdbx_strand_id
1 'polypeptide(L)'
;AHVGPVNAPEFADVISTENRLKAPAEATGGSVRRLASSTAPGSDVTLPSIVPVRSAGAASGSDWIGLRTTDDSVLKAVSRVPLFGGFLGLGLLLLAMGSMWYREGR
;
A
#
# COMPACT_ATOMS: atom_id res chain seq x y z
N ALA A 1 27.60 13.72 21.74
CA ALA A 1 28.78 14.42 21.23
C ALA A 1 28.43 14.99 19.87
N HIS A 2 28.59 16.30 19.67
CA HIS A 2 28.49 16.96 18.37
C HIS A 2 29.92 17.27 17.89
N VAL A 3 30.15 17.20 16.59
CA VAL A 3 31.45 17.49 15.96
C VAL A 3 31.22 18.63 14.97
N GLY A 4 31.69 19.83 15.28
CA GLY A 4 31.55 21.04 14.45
C GLY A 4 31.24 22.30 15.26
N PRO A 5 31.02 23.47 14.65
CA PRO A 5 30.49 24.67 15.32
C PRO A 5 29.03 24.46 15.75
N VAL A 6 28.62 25.01 16.89
CA VAL A 6 27.22 24.92 17.40
C VAL A 6 26.22 25.75 16.60
N ASN A 7 26.72 26.70 15.81
CA ASN A 7 25.98 27.65 15.00
C ASN A 7 26.07 27.32 13.49
N ALA A 8 26.21 26.04 13.16
CA ALA A 8 26.29 25.66 11.76
C ALA A 8 24.94 25.90 11.05
N PRO A 9 24.94 26.42 9.81
CA PRO A 9 23.73 26.86 9.11
C PRO A 9 22.71 25.73 8.91
N GLU A 10 23.14 24.47 8.85
CA GLU A 10 22.28 23.28 8.77
C GLU A 10 21.40 23.06 10.01
N PHE A 11 21.77 23.60 11.17
CA PHE A 11 20.98 23.50 12.41
C PHE A 11 20.04 24.68 12.64
N ALA A 12 20.03 25.67 11.72
CA ALA A 12 19.22 26.88 11.89
C ALA A 12 17.72 26.64 11.67
N ASP A 13 17.32 25.59 10.93
CA ASP A 13 15.92 25.34 10.55
C ASP A 13 15.54 23.85 10.68
N VAL A 14 15.64 23.30 11.90
CA VAL A 14 15.33 21.89 12.20
C VAL A 14 13.86 21.68 12.64
N ILE A 15 13.04 22.73 12.58
CA ILE A 15 11.65 22.68 13.04
C ILE A 15 10.78 22.09 11.92
N SER A 16 10.09 20.98 12.23
CA SER A 16 9.09 20.41 11.33
C SER A 16 7.96 21.40 11.07
N THR A 17 7.71 21.73 9.80
CA THR A 17 6.68 22.68 9.38
C THR A 17 6.06 22.28 8.06
N GLU A 18 4.76 22.52 7.92
CA GLU A 18 4.00 22.24 6.68
C GLU A 18 4.10 23.40 5.69
N ASN A 19 4.47 24.60 6.17
CA ASN A 19 4.42 25.84 5.39
C ASN A 19 5.31 25.78 4.15
N ARG A 20 6.46 25.11 4.23
CA ARG A 20 7.41 24.96 3.12
C ARG A 20 6.82 24.18 1.94
N LEU A 21 5.98 23.19 2.23
CA LEU A 21 5.40 22.29 1.23
C LEU A 21 3.97 22.70 0.80
N LYS A 22 3.37 23.67 1.48
CA LYS A 22 1.98 24.09 1.23
C LYS A 22 1.76 24.59 -0.21
N ALA A 23 2.59 25.54 -0.67
CA ALA A 23 2.48 26.12 -2.01
C ALA A 23 2.58 25.07 -3.15
N PRO A 24 3.61 24.19 -3.21
CA PRO A 24 3.67 23.16 -4.25
C PRO A 24 2.56 22.10 -4.11
N ALA A 25 2.10 21.79 -2.90
CA ALA A 25 0.98 20.88 -2.70
C ALA A 25 -0.33 21.45 -3.26
N GLU A 26 -0.62 22.74 -3.02
CA GLU A 26 -1.80 23.41 -3.57
C GLU A 26 -1.75 23.52 -5.09
N ALA A 27 -0.58 23.85 -5.66
CA ALA A 27 -0.38 23.95 -7.10
C ALA A 27 -0.62 22.61 -7.84
N THR A 28 -0.41 21.48 -7.16
CA THR A 28 -0.62 20.13 -7.70
C THR A 28 -1.97 19.52 -7.30
N GLY A 29 -2.81 20.25 -6.57
CA GLY A 29 -4.10 19.77 -6.07
C GLY A 29 -3.99 18.66 -5.01
N GLY A 30 -2.86 18.61 -4.30
CA GLY A 30 -2.57 17.70 -3.19
C GLY A 30 -2.87 18.32 -1.82
N SER A 31 -2.28 17.78 -0.75
CA SER A 31 -2.38 18.34 0.61
C SER A 31 -1.15 18.00 1.45
N VAL A 32 -0.80 18.88 2.38
CA VAL A 32 0.17 18.61 3.45
C VAL A 32 -0.61 18.53 4.76
N ARG A 33 -0.30 17.54 5.61
CA ARG A 33 -0.95 17.36 6.91
C ARG A 33 -0.01 16.72 7.92
N ARG A 34 -0.21 17.03 9.19
CA ARG A 34 0.46 16.32 10.29
C ARG A 34 -0.26 15.03 10.61
N LEU A 35 0.49 13.94 10.73
CA LEU A 35 -0.05 12.62 11.08
C LEU A 35 0.10 12.30 12.57
N ALA A 36 1.09 12.88 13.23
CA ALA A 36 1.34 12.73 14.67
C ALA A 36 1.11 14.06 15.39
N SER A 37 0.24 14.08 16.40
CA SER A 37 0.01 15.29 17.17
C SER A 37 1.22 15.62 18.04
N SER A 38 1.72 16.85 17.97
CA SER A 38 2.90 17.32 18.72
C SER A 38 2.67 17.46 20.22
N THR A 39 1.49 17.13 20.72
CA THR A 39 1.09 17.37 22.12
C THR A 39 1.70 16.38 23.12
N ALA A 40 2.17 15.20 22.69
CA ALA A 40 2.89 14.26 23.56
C ALA A 40 3.71 13.23 22.77
N PRO A 41 4.88 12.79 23.27
CA PRO A 41 5.56 11.60 22.77
C PRO A 41 4.65 10.38 22.97
N GLY A 42 4.40 9.61 21.91
CA GLY A 42 3.47 8.46 21.94
C GLY A 42 2.02 8.80 21.60
N SER A 43 1.73 9.99 21.07
CA SER A 43 0.42 10.29 20.49
C SER A 43 0.11 9.35 19.32
N ASP A 44 -1.14 8.91 19.24
CA ASP A 44 -1.58 7.95 18.24
C ASP A 44 -1.49 8.59 16.83
N VAL A 45 -0.95 7.84 15.87
CA VAL A 45 -0.76 8.33 14.49
C VAL A 45 -2.07 8.12 13.75
N THR A 46 -2.77 9.21 13.42
CA THR A 46 -4.00 9.13 12.64
C THR A 46 -3.65 9.14 11.15
N LEU A 47 -3.78 7.98 10.51
CA LEU A 47 -3.59 7.84 9.07
C LEU A 47 -4.92 8.10 8.34
N PRO A 48 -4.97 9.05 7.41
CA PRO A 48 -6.14 9.24 6.56
C PRO A 48 -6.27 8.10 5.55
N SER A 49 -7.47 7.95 4.99
CA SER A 49 -7.69 6.97 3.92
C SER A 49 -6.84 7.31 2.68
N ILE A 50 -6.16 6.33 2.11
CA ILE A 50 -5.34 6.49 0.90
C ILE A 50 -6.10 5.87 -0.27
N VAL A 51 -6.46 6.71 -1.25
CA VAL A 51 -7.34 6.33 -2.35
C VAL A 51 -6.63 6.56 -3.69
N PRO A 52 -6.60 5.60 -4.63
CA PRO A 52 -6.11 5.86 -5.98
C PRO A 52 -7.07 6.80 -6.71
N VAL A 53 -6.56 7.84 -7.36
CA VAL A 53 -7.35 8.82 -8.12
C VAL A 53 -6.83 8.97 -9.55
N ARG A 54 -7.74 9.30 -10.47
CA ARG A 54 -7.40 9.68 -11.85
C ARG A 54 -6.55 10.96 -11.88
N SER A 55 -5.68 11.07 -12.89
CA SER A 55 -4.80 12.23 -13.09
C SER A 55 -5.54 13.58 -13.03
N ALA A 56 -6.75 13.68 -13.60
CA ALA A 56 -7.54 14.92 -13.64
C ALA A 56 -8.45 15.17 -12.42
N GLY A 57 -8.40 14.34 -11.37
CA GLY A 57 -9.24 14.48 -10.17
C GLY A 57 -8.60 15.30 -9.05
N ALA A 58 -9.39 15.68 -8.05
CA ALA A 58 -8.84 16.14 -6.77
C ALA A 58 -8.01 15.01 -6.13
N ALA A 59 -6.87 15.33 -5.53
CA ALA A 59 -5.98 14.36 -4.89
C ALA A 59 -5.92 14.53 -3.36
N SER A 60 -6.90 15.23 -2.77
CA SER A 60 -7.02 15.39 -1.33
C SER A 60 -8.45 15.75 -0.93
N GLY A 61 -8.82 15.40 0.30
CA GLY A 61 -10.04 15.80 0.98
C GLY A 61 -9.87 15.83 2.50
N SER A 62 -10.96 16.05 3.24
CA SER A 62 -10.94 16.17 4.71
C SER A 62 -10.31 14.95 5.40
N ASP A 63 -10.76 13.74 5.06
CA ASP A 63 -10.31 12.48 5.70
C ASP A 63 -9.54 11.53 4.76
N TRP A 64 -9.14 12.00 3.59
CA TRP A 64 -8.44 11.14 2.62
C TRP A 64 -7.37 11.88 1.80
N ILE A 65 -6.42 11.10 1.29
CA ILE A 65 -5.37 11.53 0.36
C ILE A 65 -5.48 10.69 -0.91
N GLY A 66 -5.42 11.37 -2.05
CA GLY A 66 -5.41 10.76 -3.37
C GLY A 66 -3.99 10.48 -3.85
N LEU A 67 -3.75 9.27 -4.36
CA LEU A 67 -2.55 8.95 -5.13
C LEU A 67 -2.88 8.91 -6.62
N ARG A 68 -2.26 9.78 -7.41
CA ARG A 68 -2.40 9.74 -8.87
C ARG A 68 -1.64 8.52 -9.37
N THR A 69 -2.35 7.61 -10.03
CA THR A 69 -1.72 6.44 -10.64
C THR A 69 -1.04 6.85 -11.94
N THR A 70 0.26 6.60 -12.06
CA THR A 70 1.03 6.84 -13.30
C THR A 70 0.94 5.66 -14.28
N ASP A 71 0.14 4.64 -13.95
CA ASP A 71 0.01 3.36 -14.67
C ASP A 71 1.33 2.58 -14.90
N ASP A 72 2.45 3.07 -14.35
CA ASP A 72 3.80 2.50 -14.49
C ASP A 72 4.02 1.25 -13.63
N SER A 73 3.16 1.04 -12.62
CA SER A 73 3.11 -0.20 -11.86
C SER A 73 1.67 -0.61 -11.59
N VAL A 74 1.23 -1.67 -12.27
CA VAL A 74 -0.03 -2.34 -11.94
C VAL A 74 0.26 -3.27 -10.78
N LEU A 75 -0.32 -2.97 -9.61
CA LEU A 75 -0.47 -3.93 -8.52
C LEU A 75 -1.32 -5.11 -9.05
N LYS A 76 -0.66 -6.12 -9.62
CA LYS A 76 -1.31 -7.38 -9.99
C LYS A 76 -1.83 -7.98 -8.69
N ALA A 77 -3.15 -7.94 -8.54
CA ALA A 77 -3.88 -8.55 -7.44
C ALA A 77 -3.31 -9.94 -7.12
N VAL A 78 -3.25 -10.26 -5.82
CA VAL A 78 -2.80 -11.55 -5.28
C VAL A 78 -3.29 -12.70 -6.17
N SER A 79 -2.37 -13.36 -6.87
CA SER A 79 -2.66 -14.56 -7.64
C SER A 79 -2.96 -15.69 -6.65
N ARG A 80 -4.19 -16.23 -6.68
CA ARG A 80 -4.58 -17.39 -5.87
C ARG A 80 -4.60 -18.61 -6.78
N VAL A 81 -3.73 -19.57 -6.49
CA VAL A 81 -3.74 -20.87 -7.17
C VAL A 81 -4.68 -21.80 -6.41
N PRO A 82 -5.74 -22.34 -7.04
CA PRO A 82 -6.67 -23.23 -6.35
C PRO A 82 -6.00 -24.56 -5.99
N LEU A 83 -5.79 -24.79 -4.69
CA LEU A 83 -5.16 -26.02 -4.17
C LEU A 83 -6.00 -27.28 -4.43
N PHE A 84 -7.32 -27.12 -4.59
CA PHE A 84 -8.27 -28.21 -4.74
C PHE A 84 -8.84 -28.38 -6.15
N GLY A 85 -8.33 -27.64 -7.15
CA GLY A 85 -8.88 -27.68 -8.51
C GLY A 85 -8.80 -29.06 -9.17
N GLY A 86 -7.85 -29.91 -8.77
CA GLY A 86 -7.59 -31.20 -9.41
C GLY A 86 -8.25 -32.44 -8.79
N PHE A 87 -8.94 -32.34 -7.65
CA PHE A 87 -9.40 -33.54 -6.92
C PHE A 87 -10.46 -34.36 -7.66
N LEU A 88 -11.36 -33.72 -8.41
CA LEU A 88 -12.34 -34.44 -9.23
C LEU A 88 -11.65 -35.25 -10.35
N GLY A 89 -10.66 -34.64 -11.01
CA GLY A 89 -9.86 -35.32 -12.04
C GLY A 89 -9.04 -36.48 -11.47
N LEU A 90 -8.41 -36.28 -10.31
CA LEU A 90 -7.72 -37.35 -9.58
C LEU A 90 -8.69 -38.47 -9.19
N GLY A 91 -9.88 -38.13 -8.69
CA GLY A 91 -10.92 -39.10 -8.33
C GLY A 91 -11.37 -39.94 -9.52
N LEU A 92 -11.60 -39.32 -10.67
CA LEU A 92 -11.94 -40.03 -11.92
C LEU A 92 -10.80 -40.95 -12.38
N LEU A 93 -9.54 -40.51 -12.28
CA LEU A 93 -8.37 -41.31 -12.64
C LEU A 93 -8.25 -42.55 -11.74
N LEU A 94 -8.40 -42.38 -10.43
CA LEU A 94 -8.37 -43.47 -9.46
C LEU A 94 -9.53 -44.45 -9.68
N LEU A 95 -10.74 -43.94 -9.97
CA LEU A 95 -11.90 -44.77 -10.26
C LEU A 95 -11.67 -45.59 -11.54
N ALA A 96 -11.18 -44.97 -12.60
CA ALA A 96 -10.86 -45.67 -13.85
C ALA A 96 -9.83 -46.78 -13.62
N MET A 97 -8.72 -46.47 -12.93
CA MET A 97 -7.66 -47.43 -12.64
C MET A 97 -8.15 -48.58 -11.74
N GLY A 98 -8.92 -48.25 -10.69
CA GLY A 98 -9.53 -49.22 -9.80
C GLY A 98 -10.55 -50.11 -10.52
N SER A 99 -11.34 -49.56 -11.44
CA SER A 99 -12.32 -50.33 -12.22
C SER A 99 -11.66 -51.33 -13.17
N MET A 100 -10.52 -50.98 -13.75
CA MET A 100 -9.75 -51.86 -14.62
C MET A 100 -9.19 -53.04 -13.84
N TRP A 101 -8.61 -52.80 -12.65
CA TRP A 101 -8.15 -53.86 -11.75
C TRP A 101 -9.32 -54.73 -11.29
N TYR A 102 -10.41 -54.12 -10.81
CA TYR A 102 -11.59 -54.85 -10.36
C TYR A 102 -12.11 -55.77 -11.45
N ARG A 103 -12.14 -55.35 -12.72
CA ARG A 103 -12.59 -56.19 -13.84
C ARG A 103 -11.69 -57.40 -14.08
N GLU A 104 -10.36 -57.24 -13.94
CA GLU A 104 -9.37 -58.28 -14.22
C GLU A 104 -9.18 -59.26 -13.05
N GLY A 105 -9.52 -58.84 -11.82
CA GLY A 105 -9.46 -59.68 -10.62
C GLY A 105 -10.69 -60.57 -10.39
N ARG A 106 -11.67 -60.56 -11.31
CA ARG A 106 -12.87 -61.42 -11.31
C ARG A 106 -12.79 -62.41 -12.45
#